data_AF-A0A090WFX4-F1
#
_entry.id   AF-A0A090WFX4-F1
#
_cell.length_a   1.000
_cell.length_b   1.000
_cell.length_c   1.000
_cell.angle_alpha   90.00
_cell.angle_beta   90.00
_cell.angle_gamma   90.00
#
_symmetry.space_group_name_H-M   'P 1'
#
loop_
_entity.id
_entity.type
_entity.pdbx_description
1 polymer ?
#
loop_
_entity_poly.entity_id
_entity_poly.type
_entity_poly.pdbx_seq_one_letter_code
_entity_poly.pdbx_strand_id
1 'polypeptide(L)'
;MNPSEIVKMSYIIQDFLIQNNLGDAKPKDLIPVLIEKGYFKNDHRYGLHLLNVLRELDEKNLLYLLPQVRVERKEKNRYWFFNVVEI
;
A
#
# COMPACT_ATOMS: atom_id res chain seq x y z
N MET A 1 -1.09 10.30 -7.80
CA MET A 1 -0.16 9.33 -8.39
C MET A 1 -0.85 8.76 -9.62
N ASN A 2 -0.17 8.66 -10.76
CA ASN A 2 -0.81 8.09 -11.96
C ASN A 2 -0.79 6.54 -11.91
N PRO A 3 -1.58 5.83 -12.74
CA PRO A 3 -1.64 4.37 -12.69
C PRO A 3 -0.29 3.66 -12.91
N SER A 4 0.59 4.20 -13.76
CA SER A 4 1.92 3.62 -14.02
C SER A 4 2.81 3.66 -12.77
N GLU A 5 2.78 4.78 -12.04
CA GLU A 5 3.49 4.93 -10.78
C GLU A 5 2.96 3.96 -9.70
N ILE A 6 1.64 3.75 -9.64
CA ILE A 6 1.02 2.81 -8.69
C ILE A 6 1.47 1.38 -8.97
N VAL A 7 1.54 0.97 -10.24
CA VAL A 7 2.03 -0.37 -10.62
C VAL A 7 3.51 -0.54 -10.25
N LYS A 8 4.35 0.49 -10.44
CA LYS A 8 5.75 0.44 -9.98
C LYS A 8 5.85 0.33 -8.47
N MET A 9 5.00 1.06 -7.75
CA MET A 9 4.91 0.97 -6.29
C MET A 9 4.49 -0.42 -5.83
N SER A 10 3.58 -1.07 -6.57
CA SER A 10 3.14 -2.45 -6.33
C SER A 10 4.30 -3.44 -6.28
N TYR A 11 5.21 -3.39 -7.25
CA TYR A 11 6.40 -4.25 -7.26
C TYR A 11 7.31 -4.01 -6.06
N ILE A 12 7.54 -2.74 -5.70
CA ILE A 12 8.32 -2.41 -4.51
C ILE A 12 7.68 -2.94 -3.22
N ILE A 13 6.35 -2.85 -3.11
CA ILE A 13 5.63 -3.40 -1.96
C ILE A 13 5.76 -4.93 -1.94
N GLN A 14 5.56 -5.62 -3.07
CA GLN A 14 5.74 -7.06 -3.18
C GLN A 14 7.13 -7.51 -2.71
N ASP A 15 8.18 -6.90 -3.28
CA ASP A 15 9.56 -7.24 -2.97
C ASP A 15 9.86 -7.03 -1.49
N PHE A 16 9.38 -5.92 -0.92
CA PHE A 16 9.56 -5.62 0.49
C PHE A 16 8.87 -6.63 1.41
N LEU A 17 7.63 -7.04 1.08
CA LEU A 17 6.90 -8.04 1.86
C LEU A 17 7.62 -9.39 1.84
N ILE A 18 8.14 -9.81 0.67
CA ILE A 18 8.89 -11.07 0.51
C ILE A 18 10.20 -11.02 1.31
N GLN A 19 11.00 -9.97 1.11
CA GLN A 19 12.32 -9.84 1.74
C GLN A 19 12.26 -9.80 3.27
N ASN A 20 11.19 -9.25 3.83
CA ASN A 20 11.00 -9.12 5.27
C ASN A 20 10.06 -10.20 5.85
N ASN A 21 9.60 -11.15 5.04
CA ASN A 21 8.64 -12.19 5.41
C ASN A 21 7.42 -11.63 6.17
N LEU A 22 6.82 -10.56 5.64
CA LEU A 22 5.72 -9.84 6.28
C LEU A 22 4.36 -10.38 5.79
N GLY A 23 3.56 -10.82 6.76
CA GLY A 23 2.13 -11.11 6.59
C GLY A 23 1.28 -10.06 7.30
N ASP A 24 0.10 -9.77 6.75
CA ASP A 24 -0.84 -8.76 7.24
C ASP A 24 -0.18 -7.42 7.59
N ALA A 25 0.80 -7.02 6.78
CA ALA A 25 1.51 -5.76 6.96
C ALA A 25 0.53 -4.59 6.87
N LYS A 26 0.70 -3.60 7.74
CA LYS A 26 -0.13 -2.39 7.76
C LYS A 26 0.54 -1.31 6.92
N PRO A 27 -0.21 -0.29 6.46
CA PRO A 27 0.36 0.83 5.71
C PRO A 27 1.62 1.43 6.36
N LYS A 28 1.64 1.58 7.68
CA LYS A 28 2.77 2.11 8.45
C LYS A 28 4.06 1.29 8.28
N ASP A 29 3.96 -0.01 8.07
CA ASP A 29 5.10 -0.92 7.95
C ASP A 29 5.79 -0.73 6.58
N LEU A 30 5.05 -0.23 5.59
CA LEU A 30 5.53 0.04 4.23
C LEU A 30 6.03 1.48 4.02
N ILE A 31 5.70 2.41 4.91
CA ILE A 31 6.10 3.82 4.74
C ILE A 31 7.62 4.01 4.63
N PRO A 32 8.48 3.36 5.45
CA PRO A 32 9.91 3.56 5.36
C PRO A 32 10.48 3.25 3.96
N VAL A 33 10.12 2.10 3.38
CA VAL A 33 10.59 1.72 2.04
C VAL A 33 10.02 2.63 0.96
N LEU A 34 8.76 3.07 1.11
CA LEU A 34 8.13 3.97 0.12
C LEU A 34 8.72 5.38 0.16
N ILE A 35 9.21 5.84 1.31
CA ILE A 35 9.99 7.09 1.41
C ILE A 35 11.38 6.90 0.80
N GLU A 36 12.07 5.80 1.12
CA GLU A 36 13.40 5.48 0.57
C GLU A 36 13.37 5.46 -0.98
N LYS A 37 12.32 4.88 -1.57
CA LYS A 37 12.14 4.84 -3.03
C LYS A 37 11.53 6.11 -3.62
N GLY A 38 11.27 7.14 -2.82
CA GLY A 38 10.85 8.46 -3.29
C GLY A 38 9.35 8.61 -3.61
N TYR A 39 8.50 7.63 -3.27
CA TYR A 39 7.05 7.74 -3.46
C TYR A 39 6.42 8.78 -2.50
N PHE A 40 7.01 8.96 -1.33
CA PHE A 40 6.58 9.96 -0.34
C PHE A 40 7.78 10.78 0.15
N LYS A 41 7.57 12.09 0.35
CA LYS A 41 8.65 13.01 0.77
C LYS A 41 9.09 12.81 2.22
N ASN A 42 8.15 12.48 3.11
CA ASN A 42 8.39 12.24 4.53
C ASN A 42 7.19 11.51 5.16
N ASP A 43 7.36 11.07 6.41
CA ASP A 43 6.30 10.47 7.22
C ASP A 43 5.67 11.46 8.20
N HIS A 44 5.53 12.75 7.85
CA HIS A 44 5.01 13.76 8.79
C HIS A 44 3.56 13.46 9.25
N ARG A 45 2.90 12.45 8.70
CA ARG A 45 1.53 12.06 9.04
C ARG A 45 1.34 10.55 9.22
N TYR A 46 2.36 9.82 9.68
CA TYR A 46 2.25 8.40 10.09
C TYR A 46 1.52 7.52 9.07
N GLY A 47 1.91 7.61 7.81
CA GLY A 47 1.35 6.84 6.70
C GLY A 47 0.03 7.32 6.11
N LEU A 48 -0.42 8.54 6.43
CA LEU A 48 -1.61 9.13 5.81
C LEU A 48 -1.50 9.21 4.27
N HIS A 49 -0.30 9.40 3.73
CA HIS A 49 -0.09 9.47 2.28
C HIS A 49 -0.51 8.16 1.59
N LEU A 50 -0.05 7.02 2.10
CA LEU A 50 -0.44 5.71 1.57
C LEU A 50 -1.94 5.45 1.79
N LEU A 51 -2.47 5.78 2.97
CA LEU A 51 -3.91 5.64 3.25
C LEU A 51 -4.79 6.44 2.29
N ASN A 52 -4.37 7.65 1.90
CA ASN A 52 -5.11 8.46 0.92
C ASN A 52 -5.07 7.83 -0.48
N VAL A 53 -3.93 7.28 -0.88
CA VAL A 53 -3.82 6.52 -2.14
C VAL A 53 -4.76 5.31 -2.12
N LEU A 54 -4.77 4.54 -1.03
CA LEU A 54 -5.63 3.37 -0.90
C LEU A 54 -7.13 3.73 -0.95
N ARG A 55 -7.53 4.83 -0.30
CA ARG A 55 -8.91 5.34 -0.34
C ARG A 55 -9.32 5.76 -1.74
N GLU A 56 -8.47 6.50 -2.44
CA GLU A 56 -8.73 6.92 -3.82
C GLU A 56 -8.86 5.72 -4.76
N LEU A 57 -7.98 4.72 -4.63
CA LEU A 57 -8.06 3.49 -5.41
C LEU A 57 -9.33 2.69 -5.11
N ASP A 58 -9.72 2.57 -3.85
CA ASP A 58 -10.94 1.88 -3.43
C ASP A 58 -12.19 2.58 -3.96
N GLU A 59 -12.25 3.91 -3.88
CA GLU A 59 -13.37 4.72 -4.39
C GLU A 59 -13.49 4.66 -5.92
N LYS A 60 -12.37 4.48 -6.63
CA LYS A 60 -12.33 4.34 -8.09
C LYS A 60 -12.37 2.89 -8.57
N ASN A 61 -12.49 1.92 -7.66
CA ASN A 61 -12.45 0.49 -7.97
C ASN A 61 -11.15 0.04 -8.69
N LEU A 62 -10.03 0.67 -8.33
CA LEU A 62 -8.69 0.48 -8.91
C LEU A 62 -7.72 -0.30 -8.00
N LEU A 63 -8.22 -0.94 -6.94
CA LEU A 63 -7.38 -1.72 -6.02
C LEU A 63 -6.64 -2.88 -6.70
N TYR A 64 -7.10 -3.33 -7.88
CA TYR A 64 -6.41 -4.35 -8.68
C TYR A 64 -4.99 -3.94 -9.11
N LEU A 65 -4.65 -2.65 -9.07
CA LEU A 65 -3.29 -2.16 -9.32
C LEU A 65 -2.31 -2.51 -8.18
N LEU A 66 -2.83 -2.84 -6.99
CA LEU A 66 -2.09 -3.25 -5.80
C LEU A 66 -2.64 -4.61 -5.32
N PRO A 67 -2.33 -5.72 -5.99
CA PRO A 67 -2.90 -7.03 -5.68
C PRO A 67 -2.55 -7.52 -4.27
N GLN A 68 -1.50 -6.98 -3.64
CA GLN A 68 -1.12 -7.26 -2.25
C GLN A 68 -2.12 -6.69 -1.25
N VAL A 69 -2.91 -5.68 -1.64
CA VAL A 69 -3.83 -4.99 -0.74
C VAL A 69 -5.07 -5.82 -0.49
N ARG A 70 -5.31 -6.11 0.78
CA ARG A 70 -6.57 -6.61 1.31
C ARG A 70 -7.21 -5.51 2.16
N VAL A 71 -8.48 -5.22 1.88
CA VAL A 71 -9.27 -4.26 2.66
C VAL A 71 -10.41 -4.95 3.38
N GLU A 72 -10.45 -4.79 4.70
CA GLU A 72 -11.61 -5.16 5.51
C GLU A 72 -12.47 -3.91 5.72
N ARG A 73 -13.70 -3.94 5.20
CA ARG A 73 -14.66 -2.85 5.30
C ARG A 73 -15.59 -3.10 6.49
N LYS A 74 -15.57 -2.20 7.48
CA LYS A 74 -16.56 -2.12 8.56
C LYS A 74 -17.45 -0.89 8.34
N GLU A 75 -18.57 -0.80 9.06
CA GLU A 75 -19.58 0.27 8.89
C GLU A 75 -19.00 1.69 8.78
N LYS A 76 -17.95 2.01 9.54
CA LYS A 76 -17.32 3.33 9.55
C LYS A 76 -15.85 3.34 9.12
N ASN A 77 -15.19 2.18 9.16
CA ASN A 77 -13.74 2.07 9.08
C ASN A 77 -13.32 1.09 8.00
N ARG A 78 -12.24 1.44 7.29
CA ARG A 78 -11.53 0.54 6.38
C ARG A 78 -10.21 0.16 7.04
N TYR A 79 -9.96 -1.14 7.19
CA TYR A 79 -8.70 -1.68 7.68
C TYR A 79 -7.93 -2.23 6.49
N TRP A 80 -6.68 -1.78 6.35
CA TRP A 80 -5.83 -2.09 5.22
C TRP A 80 -4.71 -3.02 5.65
N PHE A 81 -4.54 -4.09 4.89
CA PHE A 81 -3.52 -5.09 5.10
C PHE A 81 -2.83 -5.37 3.77
N PHE A 82 -1.57 -5.76 3.84
CA PHE A 82 -0.76 -6.14 2.70
C PHE A 82 -0.20 -7.54 2.93
N ASN A 83 -0.37 -8.39 1.93
CA ASN A 83 0.10 -9.76 1.95
C ASN A 83 0.85 -10.06 0.65
N VAL A 84 1.88 -10.92 0.75
CA VAL A 84 2.55 -11.45 -0.43
C VAL A 84 1.52 -12.14 -1.31
N VAL A 85 1.52 -11.82 -2.60
CA VAL A 85 0.73 -12.54 -3.59
C VAL A 85 1.63 -13.57 -4.25
N GLU A 86 1.17 -14.82 -4.30
CA GLU A 86 1.82 -15.85 -5.11
C GLU A 86 1.54 -15.51 -6.59
N ILE A 87 2.61 -15.28 -7.36
CA ILE A 87 2.57 -14.92 -8.79
C ILE A 87 2.80 -16.19 -9.60
#